data_AF-N6WWI2-F1
#
_entry.id   AF-N6WWI2-F1
#
_cell.length_a   1.000
_cell.length_b   1.000
_cell.length_c   1.000
_cell.angle_alpha   90.00
_cell.angle_beta   90.00
_cell.angle_gamma   90.00
#
_symmetry.space_group_name_H-M   'P 1'
#
loop_
_entity.id
_entity.type
_entity.pdbx_description
1 polymer ?
#
loop_
_entity_poly.entity_id
_entity_poly.type
_entity_poly.pdbx_seq_one_letter_code
_entity_poly.pdbx_strand_id
1 'polypeptide(L)' 'MRIIEPSQQDTQENSRLDRLYRLKQQQLQRASDKRKDSLLCRVLAAEADAISSAIHQAMPEKRR' A
#
# COMPACT_ATOMS: atom_id res chain seq x y z
N MET A 1 -32.56 -0.32 -3.20
CA MET A 1 -31.11 -0.35 -3.48
C MET A 1 -30.55 1.04 -3.17
N ARG A 2 -29.94 1.24 -1.98
CA ARG A 2 -29.25 2.50 -1.68
C ARG A 2 -27.84 2.40 -2.26
N ILE A 3 -27.53 3.24 -3.24
CA ILE A 3 -26.18 3.39 -3.77
C ILE A 3 -25.40 4.15 -2.69
N ILE A 4 -24.58 3.44 -1.92
CA ILE A 4 -23.64 4.06 -1.00
C ILE A 4 -22.52 4.60 -1.88
N GLU A 5 -22.55 5.90 -2.17
CA GLU A 5 -21.43 6.57 -2.81
C GLU A 5 -20.21 6.42 -1.90
N PRO A 6 -19.04 6.04 -2.43
CA PRO A 6 -17.83 6.01 -1.64
C PRO A 6 -17.59 7.41 -1.08
N SER A 7 -17.42 7.51 0.23
CA SER A 7 -17.20 8.80 0.86
C SER A 7 -15.92 9.40 0.27
N GLN A 8 -15.87 10.72 0.08
CA GLN A 8 -14.68 11.39 -0.45
C GLN A 8 -13.43 11.15 0.42
N GLN A 9 -13.62 10.72 1.67
CA GLN A 9 -12.56 10.30 2.59
C GLN A 9 -11.92 8.98 2.15
N ASP A 10 -12.70 7.96 1.78
CA ASP A 10 -12.19 6.66 1.31
C ASP A 10 -11.31 6.82 0.06
N THR A 11 -11.68 7.71 -0.85
CA THR A 11 -10.90 7.98 -2.07
C THR A 11 -9.61 8.73 -1.77
N GLN A 12 -9.61 9.66 -0.82
CA GLN A 12 -8.41 10.41 -0.44
C GLN A 12 -7.43 9.57 0.38
N GLU A 13 -7.93 8.72 1.28
CA GLU A 13 -7.10 7.78 2.06
C GLU A 13 -6.45 6.73 1.17
N ASN A 14 -7.20 6.18 0.21
CA ASN A 14 -6.64 5.26 -0.80
C ASN A 14 -5.56 5.94 -1.65
N SER A 15 -5.77 7.20 -2.06
CA SER A 15 -4.76 7.98 -2.80
C SER A 15 -3.47 8.19 -1.98
N ARG A 16 -3.59 8.40 -0.66
CA ARG A 16 -2.42 8.51 0.24
C ARG A 16 -1.70 7.20 0.42
N LEU A 17 -2.42 6.10 0.62
CA LEU A 17 -1.86 4.76 0.78
C LEU A 17 -1.16 4.29 -0.49
N ASP A 18 -1.75 4.52 -1.67
CA ASP A 18 -1.12 4.22 -2.97
C ASP A 18 0.19 4.99 -3.15
N ARG A 19 0.20 6.28 -2.78
CA ARG A 19 1.41 7.10 -2.85
C ARG A 19 2.49 6.59 -1.90
N LEU A 20 2.12 6.24 -0.67
CA LEU A 20 3.01 5.64 0.33
C LEU A 20 3.60 4.31 -0.16
N TYR A 21 2.77 3.45 -0.73
CA TYR A 21 3.18 2.18 -1.31
C TYR A 21 4.23 2.37 -2.42
N ARG A 22 3.98 3.26 -3.38
CA ARG A 22 4.93 3.56 -4.47
C ARG A 22 6.26 4.08 -3.95
N LEU A 23 6.25 4.96 -2.95
CA LEU A 23 7.48 5.47 -2.34
C LEU A 23 8.29 4.36 -1.65
N LYS A 24 7.62 3.46 -0.92
CA LYS A 24 8.27 2.31 -0.27
C LYS A 24 8.84 1.32 -1.28
N GLN A 25 8.12 1.03 -2.38
CA GLN A 25 8.66 0.22 -3.46
C GLN A 25 9.91 0.83 -4.09
N GLN A 26 9.94 2.15 -4.33
CA GLN A 26 11.13 2.83 -4.85
C GLN A 26 12.32 2.75 -3.88
N GLN A 27 12.07 2.89 -2.57
CA GLN A 27 13.10 2.72 -1.54
C GLN A 27 13.63 1.28 -1.52
N LEU A 28 12.74 0.29 -1.59
CA LEU A 28 13.10 -1.12 -1.63
C LEU A 28 13.94 -1.46 -2.87
N GLN A 29 13.58 -0.95 -4.04
CA GLN A 29 14.32 -1.17 -5.28
C GLN A 29 15.75 -0.64 -5.17
N ARG A 30 15.90 0.61 -4.71
CA ARG A 30 17.22 1.24 -4.48
C ARG A 30 18.06 0.51 -3.43
N ALA A 31 17.43 0.01 -2.37
CA ALA A 31 18.13 -0.74 -1.32
C ALA A 31 18.55 -2.14 -1.80
N SER A 32 17.69 -2.78 -2.59
CA SER A 32 17.92 -4.12 -3.15
C SER A 32 19.07 -4.13 -4.16
N ASP A 33 19.28 -3.04 -4.90
CA ASP A 33 20.42 -2.90 -5.82
C ASP A 33 21.77 -2.88 -5.09
N LYS A 34 21.80 -2.51 -3.81
CA LYS A 34 23.04 -2.40 -3.01
C LYS A 34 23.25 -3.57 -2.06
N ARG A 35 22.21 -4.00 -1.34
CA ARG A 35 22.29 -5.05 -0.30
C ARG A 35 20.93 -5.74 -0.09
N LYS A 36 20.58 -6.68 -0.99
CA LYS A 36 19.32 -7.46 -0.97
C LYS A 36 18.99 -8.10 0.37
N ASP A 37 19.99 -8.53 1.14
CA ASP A 37 19.81 -9.19 2.44
C ASP A 37 19.96 -8.28 3.67
N SER A 38 20.04 -6.97 3.46
CA SER A 38 20.11 -6.04 4.59
C SER A 38 18.80 -6.02 5.39
N LEU A 39 18.90 -5.82 6.70
CA LEU A 39 17.75 -5.57 7.58
C LEU A 39 16.82 -4.49 7.00
N LEU A 40 17.41 -3.46 6.38
CA LEU A 40 16.69 -2.40 5.69
C LEU A 40 15.78 -2.94 4.57
N CYS A 41 16.27 -3.82 3.69
CA CYS A 41 15.44 -4.42 2.63
C CYS A 41 14.26 -5.21 3.21
N ARG A 42 14.49 -5.98 4.29
CA ARG A 42 13.43 -6.76 4.95
C ARG A 42 12.35 -5.87 5.57
N VAL A 43 12.76 -4.78 6.23
CA VAL A 43 11.84 -3.79 6.79
C VAL A 43 11.03 -3.11 5.69
N LEU A 44 11.69 -2.64 4.62
CA LEU A 44 11.02 -1.97 3.50
C LEU A 44 10.02 -2.89 2.78
N ALA A 45 10.34 -4.18 2.64
CA ALA A 45 9.41 -5.17 2.11
C ALA A 45 8.19 -5.36 3.02
N ALA A 46 8.41 -5.58 4.33
CA ALA A 46 7.33 -5.74 5.30
C ALA A 46 6.42 -4.50 5.39
N GLU A 47 6.98 -3.30 5.28
CA GLU A 47 6.20 -2.06 5.23
C GLU A 47 5.35 -1.96 3.95
N ALA A 48 5.89 -2.34 2.80
CA ALA A 48 5.14 -2.35 1.55
C ALA A 48 3.97 -3.35 1.60
N ASP A 49 4.19 -4.54 2.17
CA ASP A 49 3.17 -5.57 2.34
C ASP A 49 2.05 -5.11 3.30
N ALA A 50 2.42 -4.44 4.39
CA ALA A 50 1.45 -3.87 5.33
C ALA A 50 0.57 -2.79 4.66
N ILE A 51 1.17 -1.92 3.84
CA ILE A 51 0.41 -0.89 3.10
C ILE A 51 -0.50 -1.55 2.05
N SER A 52 -0.02 -2.55 1.31
CA SER A 52 -0.85 -3.28 0.34
C SER A 52 -2.02 -3.98 1.02
N SER A 53 -1.80 -4.55 2.20
CA SER A 53 -2.87 -5.17 3.00
C SER A 53 -3.89 -4.14 3.47
N ALA A 54 -3.44 -2.95 3.89
CA ALA A 54 -4.33 -1.86 4.29
C ALA A 54 -5.17 -1.35 3.10
N ILE A 55 -4.59 -1.24 1.91
CA ILE A 55 -5.32 -0.89 0.68
C ILE A 55 -6.41 -1.94 0.39
N HIS A 56 -6.09 -3.24 0.48
CA HIS A 56 -7.07 -4.31 0.24
C HIS A 56 -8.16 -4.37 1.32
N GLN A 57 -7.86 -4.00 2.57
CA GLN A 57 -8.87 -3.93 3.63
C GLN A 57 -9.77 -2.69 3.48
N ALA A 58 -9.21 -1.57 3.02
CA ALA A 58 -9.94 -0.33 2.76
C ALA A 58 -10.81 -0.41 1.49
N MET A 59 -10.50 -1.32 0.57
CA MET A 59 -11.33 -1.65 -0.58
C MET A 59 -12.18 -2.89 -0.29
N PRO A 60 -13.42 -2.75 0.22
CA PRO A 60 -14.28 -3.91 0.36
C PRO A 60 -14.52 -4.48 -1.03
N GLU A 61 -14.02 -5.70 -1.28
CA GLU A 61 -14.50 -6.49 -2.41
C GLU A 61 -16.02 -6.48 -2.35
N LYS A 62 -16.65 -5.92 -3.38
CA LYS A 62 -18.06 -6.20 -3.67
C LYS A 62 -18.14 -7.70 -3.91
N ARG A 63 -18.36 -8.48 -2.84
CA ARG A 63 -18.73 -9.89 -2.93
C ARG A 63 -19.91 -9.97 -3.89
N ARG A 64 -19.65 -10.54 -5.07
CA ARG A 64 -20.66 -10.87 -6.07
C ARG A 64 -21.51 -12.04 -5.61
#